data_AF-A0A3N5ZCT8-F1
#
_entry.id   AF-A0A3N5ZCT8-F1
#
_cell.length_a   1.000
_cell.length_b   1.000
_cell.length_c   1.000
_cell.angle_alpha   90.00
_cell.angle_beta   90.00
_cell.angle_gamma   90.00
#
_symmetry.space_group_name_H-M   'P 1'
#
loop_
_entity.id
_entity.type
_entity.pdbx_description
1 polymer ?
#
loop_
_entity_poly.entity_id
_entity_poly.type
_entity_poly.pdbx_seq_one_letter_code
_entity_poly.pdbx_strand_id
1 'polypeptide(L)'
;MGKAYRTIEVVPELCDGCQECVKACLKVKGLQDPGQSRIRLVQRPTKPFFTPSICLQCGEPACAAECPSDALVKNKETGIVDWSADECNGCMACTTACEYGGIESDPVTGLVAKCDQCGGQPACVAACKPGALRFR
;
A
#
# COMPACT_ATOMS: atom_id res chain seq x y z
N MET A 1 13.03 -12.45 -19.37
CA MET A 1 11.78 -12.99 -18.81
C MET A 1 11.68 -12.54 -17.36
N GLY A 2 10.71 -11.70 -17.01
CA GLY A 2 10.60 -11.12 -15.67
C GLY A 2 10.17 -12.16 -14.62
N LYS A 3 10.70 -12.04 -13.40
CA LYS A 3 10.27 -12.85 -12.25
C LYS A 3 8.86 -12.41 -11.86
N ALA A 4 7.93 -13.36 -11.76
CA ALA A 4 6.60 -13.09 -11.22
C ALA A 4 6.67 -13.05 -9.69
N TYR A 5 6.04 -12.04 -9.10
CA TYR A 5 5.95 -11.88 -7.64
C TYR A 5 4.50 -11.99 -7.21
N ARG A 6 4.28 -12.53 -6.01
CA ARG A 6 2.94 -12.53 -5.42
C ARG A 6 2.60 -11.11 -4.97
N THR A 7 1.41 -10.63 -5.30
CA THR A 7 0.94 -9.31 -4.87
C THR A 7 -0.50 -9.35 -4.40
N ILE A 8 -0.96 -8.24 -3.84
CA ILE A 8 -2.35 -8.06 -3.45
C ILE A 8 -3.11 -7.63 -4.70
N GLU A 9 -3.94 -8.52 -5.23
CA GLU A 9 -4.96 -8.18 -6.21
C GLU A 9 -6.13 -7.51 -5.49
N VAL A 10 -6.60 -6.40 -6.06
CA VAL A 10 -7.82 -5.71 -5.66
C VAL A 10 -8.93 -6.03 -6.66
N VAL A 11 -10.07 -6.51 -6.15
CA VAL A 11 -11.30 -6.76 -6.91
C VAL A 11 -12.39 -5.83 -6.36
N PRO A 12 -12.44 -4.57 -6.83
CA PRO A 12 -13.26 -3.51 -6.23
C PRO A 12 -14.75 -3.83 -6.17
N GLU A 13 -15.27 -4.57 -7.14
CA GLU A 13 -16.69 -4.92 -7.28
C GLU A 13 -17.20 -5.77 -6.11
N LEU A 14 -16.31 -6.44 -5.38
CA LEU A 14 -16.64 -7.25 -4.21
C LEU A 14 -16.54 -6.46 -2.90
N CYS A 15 -16.07 -5.21 -2.92
CA CYS A 15 -15.87 -4.43 -1.71
C CYS A 15 -17.18 -3.81 -1.20
N ASP A 16 -17.58 -4.19 0.01
CA ASP A 16 -18.79 -3.73 0.69
C ASP A 16 -18.58 -2.51 1.59
N GLY A 17 -17.35 -1.99 1.68
CA GLY A 17 -17.04 -0.83 2.52
C GLY A 17 -16.87 -1.13 4.02
N CYS A 18 -16.80 -2.38 4.46
CA CYS A 18 -16.76 -2.73 5.90
C CYS A 18 -15.52 -2.23 6.69
N GLN A 19 -14.46 -1.81 6.00
CA GLN A 19 -13.18 -1.33 6.57
C GLN A 19 -12.39 -2.33 7.44
N GLU A 20 -12.71 -3.62 7.43
CA GLU A 20 -11.97 -4.63 8.20
C GLU A 20 -10.49 -4.72 7.77
N CYS A 21 -10.19 -4.48 6.50
CA CYS A 21 -8.82 -4.41 5.98
C CYS A 21 -8.01 -3.25 6.60
N VAL A 22 -8.64 -2.10 6.82
CA VAL A 22 -8.03 -0.91 7.45
C VAL A 22 -7.71 -1.23 8.92
N LYS A 23 -8.69 -1.76 9.67
CA LYS A 23 -8.52 -2.16 11.07
C LYS A 23 -7.41 -3.20 11.23
N ALA A 24 -7.38 -4.21 10.36
CA ALA A 24 -6.33 -5.24 10.36
C ALA A 24 -4.94 -4.64 10.10
N CYS A 25 -4.83 -3.68 9.19
CA CYS A 25 -3.58 -2.97 8.93
C CYS A 25 -3.11 -2.18 10.16
N LEU A 26 -3.99 -1.38 10.76
CA LEU A 26 -3.66 -0.61 11.95
C LEU A 26 -3.17 -1.52 13.08
N LYS A 27 -3.91 -2.61 13.34
CA LYS A 27 -3.58 -3.59 14.37
C LYS A 27 -2.20 -4.22 14.16
N VAL A 28 -1.89 -4.72 12.96
CA VAL A 28 -0.60 -5.40 12.70
C VAL A 28 0.58 -4.43 12.72
N LYS A 29 0.33 -3.14 12.43
CA LYS A 29 1.35 -2.08 12.48
C LYS A 29 1.46 -1.40 13.85
N GLY A 30 0.59 -1.72 14.81
CA GLY A 30 0.56 -1.05 16.11
C GLY A 30 0.14 0.43 16.04
N LEU A 31 -0.65 0.79 15.02
CA LEU A 31 -1.05 2.17 14.74
C LEU A 31 -2.44 2.44 15.31
N GLN A 32 -2.65 3.65 15.82
CA GLN A 32 -3.93 4.07 16.42
C GLN A 32 -4.70 5.03 15.52
N ASP A 33 -3.99 5.89 14.78
CA ASP A 33 -4.61 6.86 13.89
C ASP A 33 -5.01 6.20 12.56
N PRO A 34 -6.29 6.28 12.14
CA PRO A 34 -6.75 5.69 10.88
C PRO A 34 -6.04 6.20 9.63
N GLY A 35 -5.58 7.46 9.65
CA GLY A 35 -4.79 8.08 8.58
C GLY A 35 -3.43 7.42 8.39
N GLN A 36 -2.91 6.72 9.40
CA GLN A 36 -1.70 5.91 9.27
C GLN A 36 -1.97 4.53 8.66
N SER A 37 -3.20 4.13 8.33
CA SER A 37 -3.40 2.85 7.64
C SER A 37 -2.70 2.83 6.28
N ARG A 38 -2.06 1.70 5.94
CA ARG A 38 -1.34 1.48 4.66
C ARG A 38 -2.27 0.99 3.54
N ILE A 39 -3.58 0.96 3.84
CA ILE A 39 -4.69 0.66 2.94
C ILE A 39 -5.87 1.57 3.31
N ARG A 40 -6.55 2.11 2.31
CA ARG A 40 -7.73 2.99 2.48
C ARG A 40 -8.84 2.53 1.57
N LEU A 41 -10.10 2.87 1.89
CA LEU A 41 -11.23 2.65 0.99
C LEU A 41 -11.59 3.98 0.32
N VAL A 42 -11.58 4.00 -1.01
CA VAL A 42 -11.94 5.19 -1.79
C VAL A 42 -13.25 4.91 -2.51
N GLN A 43 -14.23 5.79 -2.33
CA GLN A 43 -15.46 5.75 -3.12
C GLN A 43 -15.35 6.75 -4.26
N ARG A 44 -15.35 6.24 -5.50
CA ARG A 44 -15.40 7.11 -6.68
C ARG A 44 -16.86 7.44 -6.98
N PRO A 45 -17.24 8.71 -7.23
CA PRO A 45 -18.63 9.09 -7.50
C PRO A 45 -19.29 8.31 -8.65
N THR A 46 -18.49 7.83 -9.59
CA THR A 46 -18.94 7.10 -10.79
C THR A 46 -19.07 5.59 -10.58
N LYS A 47 -18.78 5.06 -9.39
CA LYS A 47 -18.79 3.62 -9.11
C LYS A 47 -19.71 3.30 -7.92
N PRO A 48 -20.50 2.21 -7.99
CA PRO A 48 -21.42 1.84 -6.91
C PRO A 48 -20.74 1.06 -5.76
N PHE A 49 -19.41 0.94 -5.77
CA PHE A 49 -18.63 0.17 -4.80
C PHE A 49 -17.44 0.97 -4.27
N PHE A 50 -16.91 0.55 -3.12
CA PHE A 50 -15.66 1.07 -2.59
C PHE A 50 -14.47 0.43 -3.31
N THR A 51 -13.38 1.17 -3.48
CA THR A 51 -12.13 0.64 -4.04
C THR A 51 -11.06 0.66 -2.95
N PRO A 52 -10.55 -0.50 -2.53
CA PRO A 52 -9.36 -0.54 -1.70
C PRO A 52 -8.16 0.07 -2.43
N SER A 53 -7.62 1.16 -1.90
CA SER A 53 -6.37 1.80 -2.33
C SER A 53 -5.22 1.30 -1.47
N ILE A 54 -4.20 0.71 -2.10
CA ILE A 54 -3.03 0.11 -1.46
C ILE A 54 -1.84 0.15 -2.42
N CYS A 55 -0.61 0.15 -1.90
CA CYS A 55 0.59 0.02 -2.75
C CYS A 55 0.54 -1.28 -3.58
N LEU A 56 0.55 -1.14 -4.90
CA LEU A 56 0.48 -2.25 -5.86
C LEU A 56 1.80 -3.01 -6.04
N GLN A 57 2.89 -2.54 -5.43
CA GLN A 57 4.24 -3.09 -5.60
C GLN A 57 4.67 -3.17 -7.09
N CYS A 58 4.52 -2.06 -7.82
CA CYS A 58 4.79 -1.96 -9.25
C CYS A 58 6.13 -2.60 -9.65
N GLY A 59 6.16 -3.26 -10.81
CA GLY A 59 7.38 -3.87 -11.36
C GLY A 59 8.47 -2.83 -11.62
N GLU A 60 8.07 -1.70 -12.20
CA GLU A 60 8.87 -0.51 -12.43
C GLU A 60 8.31 0.63 -11.55
N PRO A 61 8.76 0.75 -10.29
CA PRO A 61 8.19 1.72 -9.35
C PRO A 61 8.70 3.14 -9.63
N ALA A 62 7.85 3.97 -10.23
CA ALA A 62 8.11 5.41 -10.41
C ALA A 62 8.45 6.10 -9.08
N CYS A 63 7.81 5.68 -7.98
CA CYS A 63 8.10 6.22 -6.65
C CYS A 63 9.55 5.99 -6.19
N ALA A 64 10.19 4.90 -6.61
CA ALA A 64 11.60 4.65 -6.32
C ALA A 64 12.51 5.46 -7.26
N ALA A 65 12.17 5.53 -8.55
CA ALA A 65 12.93 6.32 -9.53
C ALA A 65 13.00 7.81 -9.18
N GLU A 66 11.94 8.35 -8.57
CA GLU A 66 11.84 9.74 -8.13
C GLU A 66 12.34 9.97 -6.70
N CYS A 67 12.90 8.96 -6.03
CA CYS A 67 13.38 9.10 -4.65
C CYS A 67 14.83 9.62 -4.65
N PRO A 68 15.09 10.89 -4.27
CA PRO A 68 16.44 11.46 -4.35
C PRO A 68 17.38 10.97 -3.25
N SER A 69 16.85 10.30 -2.21
CA SER A 69 17.61 9.79 -1.08
C SER A 69 17.77 8.27 -1.11
N ASP A 70 17.38 7.62 -2.21
CA ASP A 70 17.40 6.16 -2.39
C ASP A 70 16.64 5.36 -1.32
N ALA A 71 15.81 6.02 -0.51
CA ALA A 71 15.03 5.41 0.56
C ALA A 71 13.94 4.43 0.06
N LEU A 72 13.74 4.31 -1.26
CA LEU A 72 12.80 3.40 -1.90
C LEU A 72 13.54 2.53 -2.91
N VAL A 73 13.53 1.21 -2.73
CA VAL A 73 14.26 0.28 -3.61
C VAL A 73 13.39 -0.92 -3.97
N LYS A 74 13.38 -1.31 -5.25
CA LYS A 74 12.72 -2.55 -5.68
C LYS A 74 13.54 -3.77 -5.26
N ASN A 75 12.99 -4.55 -4.33
CA ASN A 75 13.57 -5.82 -3.94
C ASN A 75 13.33 -6.88 -5.04
N LYS A 76 14.41 -7.37 -5.65
CA LYS A 76 14.34 -8.37 -6.74
C LYS A 76 14.07 -9.79 -6.24
N GLU A 77 14.18 -10.03 -4.94
CA GLU A 77 13.89 -11.33 -4.35
C GLU A 77 12.40 -11.44 -4.03
N THR A 78 11.86 -10.47 -3.30
CA THR A 78 10.48 -10.48 -2.81
C THR A 78 9.49 -9.79 -3.75
N GLY A 79 9.95 -8.87 -4.59
CA GLY A 79 9.08 -8.02 -5.40
C GLY A 79 8.47 -6.85 -4.63
N ILE A 80 8.79 -6.68 -3.35
CA ILE A 80 8.35 -5.54 -2.57
C ILE A 80 9.21 -4.33 -2.95
N VAL A 81 8.58 -3.16 -3.08
CA VAL A 81 9.31 -1.89 -3.06
C VAL A 81 9.60 -1.65 -1.59
N ASP A 82 10.84 -1.81 -1.14
CA ASP A 82 11.23 -1.58 0.25
C ASP A 82 11.31 -0.07 0.52
N TRP A 83 11.06 0.33 1.77
CA TRP A 83 11.23 1.72 2.20
C TRP A 83 11.98 1.78 3.52
N SER A 84 13.00 2.64 3.58
CA SER A 84 13.79 2.91 4.77
C SER A 84 13.41 4.27 5.36
N ALA A 85 12.97 4.29 6.61
CA ALA A 85 12.69 5.53 7.32
C ALA A 85 13.98 6.33 7.58
N ASP A 86 15.09 5.64 7.83
CA ASP A 86 16.38 6.25 8.19
C ASP A 86 17.02 7.00 7.02
N GLU A 87 16.76 6.55 5.79
CA GLU A 87 17.24 7.19 4.56
C GLU A 87 16.24 8.23 4.01
N CYS A 88 15.01 8.25 4.53
CA CYS A 88 13.95 9.11 4.02
C CYS A 88 14.13 10.55 4.52
N ASN A 89 14.29 11.48 3.59
CA ASN A 89 14.39 12.91 3.89
C ASN A 89 13.04 13.66 3.90
N GLY A 90 11.91 12.95 3.74
CA GLY A 90 10.58 13.54 3.79
C GLY A 90 10.21 14.47 2.63
N CYS A 91 10.89 14.42 1.48
CA CYS A 91 10.64 15.33 0.35
C CYS A 91 9.29 15.14 -0.38
N MET A 92 8.56 14.07 -0.08
CA MET A 92 7.23 13.73 -0.68
C MET A 92 7.22 13.49 -2.20
N ALA A 93 8.36 13.50 -2.89
CA ALA A 93 8.43 13.25 -4.34
C ALA A 93 7.72 11.94 -4.76
N CYS A 94 7.94 10.88 -3.98
CA CYS A 94 7.33 9.58 -4.20
C CYS A 94 5.79 9.56 -4.12
N THR A 95 5.18 10.46 -3.34
CA THR A 95 3.71 10.58 -3.26
C THR A 95 3.12 11.19 -4.52
N THR A 96 3.79 12.19 -5.09
CA THR A 96 3.41 12.80 -6.38
C THR A 96 3.61 11.83 -7.54
N ALA A 97 4.67 11.03 -7.49
CA ALA A 97 4.99 10.03 -8.52
C ALA A 97 4.01 8.83 -8.53
N CYS A 98 3.25 8.62 -7.46
CA CYS A 98 2.37 7.45 -7.35
C CYS A 98 0.96 7.73 -7.90
N GLU A 99 0.74 7.37 -9.16
CA GLU A 99 -0.57 7.51 -9.83
C GLU A 99 -1.71 6.73 -9.15
N TYR A 100 -1.37 5.72 -8.34
CA TYR A 100 -2.32 4.85 -7.66
C TYR A 100 -2.63 5.28 -6.23
N GLY A 101 -1.92 6.27 -5.68
CA GLY A 101 -2.08 6.67 -4.27
C GLY A 101 -1.72 5.56 -3.27
N GLY A 102 -0.72 4.73 -3.61
CA GLY A 102 -0.27 3.61 -2.78
C GLY A 102 0.81 3.97 -1.76
N ILE A 103 1.40 5.16 -1.87
CA ILE A 103 2.33 5.76 -0.91
C ILE A 103 1.83 7.17 -0.60
N GLU A 104 1.65 7.45 0.67
CA GLU A 104 0.99 8.67 1.15
C GLU A 104 1.73 9.22 2.37
N SER A 105 1.49 10.49 2.71
CA SER A 105 2.04 11.05 3.95
C SER A 105 1.39 10.40 5.18
N ASP A 106 2.23 10.09 6.16
CA ASP A 106 1.82 9.62 7.47
C ASP A 106 1.63 10.84 8.38
N PRO A 107 0.41 11.12 8.85
CA PRO A 107 0.09 12.36 9.56
C PRO A 107 0.75 12.48 10.93
N VAL A 108 1.28 11.38 11.49
CA VAL A 108 1.90 11.36 12.82
C VAL A 108 3.41 11.50 12.72
N THR A 109 4.04 10.77 11.79
CA THR A 109 5.51 10.80 11.65
C THR A 109 6.01 11.97 10.81
N GLY A 110 5.15 12.56 9.97
CA GLY A 110 5.55 13.58 8.99
C GLY A 110 6.35 13.03 7.80
N LEU A 111 6.60 11.72 7.76
CA LEU A 111 7.22 11.02 6.63
C LEU A 111 6.14 10.40 5.74
N VAL A 112 6.57 9.59 4.77
CA VAL A 112 5.67 8.78 3.96
C VAL A 112 5.42 7.42 4.60
N ALA A 113 4.33 6.80 4.21
CA ALA A 113 4.02 5.43 4.53
C ALA A 113 3.45 4.70 3.32
N LYS A 114 3.74 3.41 3.25
CA LYS A 114 3.22 2.52 2.22
C LYS A 114 3.09 1.10 2.73
N CYS A 115 2.34 0.28 1.99
CA CYS A 115 2.24 -1.15 2.27
C CYS A 115 3.58 -1.86 2.00
N ASP A 116 3.89 -2.83 2.86
CA ASP A 116 5.03 -3.74 2.80
C ASP A 116 4.58 -5.21 2.64
N GLN A 117 3.31 -5.41 2.27
CA GLN A 117 2.63 -6.70 2.19
C GLN A 117 2.72 -7.57 3.47
N CYS A 118 3.05 -6.98 4.62
CA CYS A 118 3.27 -7.71 5.88
C CYS A 118 4.24 -8.90 5.70
N GLY A 119 5.32 -8.70 4.94
CA GLY A 119 6.31 -9.78 4.70
C GLY A 119 5.75 -10.97 3.92
N GLY A 120 4.72 -10.77 3.09
CA GLY A 120 4.06 -11.83 2.31
C GLY A 120 2.92 -12.53 3.04
N GLN A 121 2.49 -12.02 4.20
CA GLN A 121 1.30 -12.49 4.92
C GLN A 121 0.33 -11.32 5.17
N PRO A 122 -0.35 -10.79 4.13
CA PRO A 122 -1.13 -9.57 4.28
C PRO A 122 -2.34 -9.76 5.21
N ALA A 123 -2.30 -9.12 6.37
CA ALA A 123 -3.40 -9.18 7.35
C ALA A 123 -4.73 -8.65 6.77
N CYS A 124 -4.67 -7.67 5.87
CA CYS A 124 -5.84 -7.12 5.20
C CYS A 124 -6.55 -8.14 4.28
N VAL A 125 -5.79 -9.03 3.64
CA VAL A 125 -6.34 -10.12 2.81
C VAL A 125 -7.03 -11.15 3.71
N ALA A 126 -6.38 -11.55 4.81
CA ALA A 126 -6.97 -12.48 5.77
C ALA A 126 -8.28 -11.94 6.40
N ALA A 127 -8.39 -10.62 6.60
CA ALA A 127 -9.58 -9.97 7.14
C ALA A 127 -10.70 -9.77 6.11
N CYS A 128 -10.42 -9.83 4.81
CA CYS A 128 -11.37 -9.50 3.75
C CYS A 128 -12.34 -10.64 3.46
N LYS A 129 -13.44 -10.73 4.23
CA LYS A 129 -14.50 -11.72 4.00
C LYS A 129 -15.16 -11.65 2.61
N PRO A 130 -15.42 -10.45 2.03
CA PRO A 130 -16.02 -10.37 0.69
C PRO A 130 -15.10 -10.87 -0.44
N GLY A 131 -13.79 -11.04 -0.18
CA GLY A 131 -12.83 -11.49 -1.19
C GLY A 131 -12.40 -10.41 -2.18
N ALA A 132 -12.60 -9.13 -1.84
CA ALA A 132 -12.14 -7.96 -2.60
C ALA A 132 -10.61 -7.78 -2.58
N LEU A 133 -9.91 -8.45 -1.66
CA LEU A 133 -8.45 -8.49 -1.57
C LEU A 133 -7.99 -9.94 -1.65
N ARG A 134 -7.05 -10.23 -2.55
CA ARG A 134 -6.52 -11.59 -2.77
C ARG A 134 -5.00 -11.54 -2.86
N PHE A 135 -4.31 -12.53 -2.29
CA PHE A 135 -2.86 -12.60 -2.34
C PHE A 135 -2.40 -13.73 -3.25
N ARG A 136 -1.92 -13.40 -4.45
CA ARG A 136 -1.59 -14.39 -5.48
C ARG A 136 -0.33 -14.01 -6.25
#